data_AF-A0A976JIX1-F1
#
_entry.id   AF-A0A976JIX1-F1
#
_cell.length_a   1.000
_cell.length_b   1.000
_cell.length_c   1.000
_cell.angle_alpha   90.00
_cell.angle_beta   90.00
_cell.angle_gamma   90.00
#
_symmetry.space_group_name_H-M   'P 1'
#
loop_
_entity.id
_entity.type
_entity.pdbx_description
1 polymer ?
#
loop_
_entity_poly.entity_id
_entity_poly.type
_entity_poly.pdbx_seq_one_letter_code
_entity_poly.pdbx_strand_id
1 'polypeptide(L)'
;KTGETKFLHNGKFPCYALYRLKDGHYAALAAVEDKFWEAFTKAIGLDIDANLRFHHKDDSIFLKVSEKLKTLDSAELQKLTSGTEMCLNIL
;
A
#
# COMPACT_ATOMS: atom_id res chain seq x y z
N LYS A 1 23.23 5.56 -21.55
CA LYS A 1 21.76 5.53 -21.47
C LYS A 1 21.37 4.22 -20.79
N THR A 2 21.36 4.17 -19.46
CA THR A 2 20.95 2.99 -18.70
C THR A 2 19.43 2.96 -18.66
N GLY A 3 18.84 2.05 -19.46
CA GLY A 3 17.41 1.77 -19.40
C GLY A 3 17.13 0.96 -18.15
N GLU A 4 16.81 1.64 -17.05
CA GLU A 4 16.19 0.99 -15.90
C GLU A 4 14.83 0.45 -16.36
N THR A 5 14.76 -0.86 -16.56
CA THR A 5 13.54 -1.56 -16.86
C THR A 5 12.60 -1.37 -15.66
N LYS A 6 11.51 -0.63 -15.85
CA LYS A 6 10.50 -0.33 -14.84
C LYS A 6 9.73 -1.60 -14.47
N PHE A 7 10.35 -2.49 -13.70
CA PHE A 7 9.68 -3.65 -13.15
C PHE A 7 8.91 -3.23 -11.90
N LEU A 8 7.57 -3.26 -11.98
CA LEU A 8 6.66 -2.94 -10.87
C LEU A 8 6.62 -4.04 -9.78
N HIS A 9 7.13 -5.24 -10.07
CA HIS A 9 7.00 -6.45 -9.24
C HIS A 9 8.20 -6.74 -8.31
N ASN A 10 9.04 -5.74 -8.03
CA ASN A 10 10.15 -5.86 -7.08
C ASN A 10 9.76 -5.44 -5.64
N GLY A 11 8.50 -5.09 -5.40
CA GLY A 11 8.04 -4.57 -4.10
C GLY A 11 8.59 -3.17 -3.76
N LYS A 12 9.18 -2.47 -4.73
CA LYS A 12 9.83 -1.17 -4.54
C LYS A 12 8.85 -0.01 -4.44
N PHE A 13 7.62 -0.19 -4.93
CA PHE A 13 6.61 0.85 -4.97
C PHE A 13 5.62 0.70 -3.82
N PRO A 14 5.30 1.77 -3.09
CA PRO A 14 4.32 1.73 -2.01
C PRO A 14 2.96 1.16 -2.44
N CYS A 15 2.55 1.39 -3.68
CA CYS A 15 1.27 0.92 -4.20
C CYS A 15 1.23 -0.54 -4.65
N TYR A 16 2.37 -1.23 -4.73
CA TYR A 16 2.47 -2.60 -5.18
C TYR A 16 3.46 -3.38 -4.31
N ALA A 17 3.01 -3.83 -3.13
CA ALA A 17 3.85 -4.43 -2.11
C ALA A 17 3.09 -5.30 -1.11
N LEU A 18 3.83 -6.07 -0.33
CA LEU A 18 3.34 -6.81 0.83
C LEU A 18 3.67 -6.02 2.10
N TYR A 19 2.65 -5.81 2.95
CA TYR A 19 2.80 -5.12 4.23
C TYR A 19 2.43 -6.04 5.37
N ARG A 20 3.24 -6.05 6.42
CA ARG A 20 2.97 -6.84 7.62
C ARG A 20 1.98 -6.12 8.55
N LEU A 21 0.99 -6.86 9.03
CA LEU A 21 -0.01 -6.41 10.00
C LEU A 21 0.41 -6.71 11.44
N LYS A 22 -0.33 -6.15 12.40
CA LYS A 22 -0.09 -6.28 13.84
C LYS A 22 -0.14 -7.72 14.33
N ASP A 23 -1.05 -8.52 13.79
CA ASP A 23 -1.30 -9.92 14.15
C ASP A 23 -0.39 -10.91 13.40
N GLY A 24 0.53 -10.40 12.57
CA GLY A 24 1.48 -11.22 11.81
C GLY A 24 1.02 -11.65 10.43
N HIS A 25 -0.24 -11.38 10.05
CA HIS A 25 -0.72 -11.54 8.68
C HIS A 25 -0.10 -10.51 7.74
N TYR A 26 -0.33 -10.68 6.43
CA TYR A 26 0.13 -9.74 5.42
C TYR A 26 -1.03 -9.14 4.63
N ALA A 27 -0.92 -7.86 4.29
CA ALA A 27 -1.75 -7.20 3.30
C ALA A 27 -0.98 -7.11 1.98
N ALA A 28 -1.49 -7.76 0.95
CA ALA A 28 -1.05 -7.62 -0.43
C ALA A 28 -1.78 -6.46 -1.08
N LEU A 29 -1.06 -5.38 -1.39
CA LEU A 29 -1.59 -4.18 -2.03
C LEU A 29 -1.13 -4.13 -3.48
N ALA A 30 -2.07 -3.86 -4.40
CA ALA A 30 -1.84 -3.68 -5.83
C ALA A 30 -2.62 -2.46 -6.39
N ALA A 31 -2.64 -1.36 -5.65
CA ALA A 31 -3.41 -0.15 -5.96
C ALA A 31 -2.64 0.79 -6.92
N VAL A 32 -2.40 0.35 -8.16
CA VAL A 32 -1.58 1.08 -9.15
C VAL A 32 -2.27 2.35 -9.67
N GLU A 33 -3.59 2.30 -9.83
CA GLU A 33 -4.42 3.42 -10.27
C GLU A 33 -4.70 4.41 -9.12
N ASP A 34 -4.72 5.70 -9.46
CA ASP A 34 -4.83 6.83 -8.53
C ASP A 34 -6.05 6.69 -7.61
N LYS A 35 -7.22 6.37 -8.19
CA LYS A 35 -8.47 6.19 -7.43
C LYS A 35 -8.38 5.09 -6.35
N PHE A 36 -7.63 4.02 -6.62
CA PHE A 36 -7.51 2.89 -5.70
C PHE A 36 -6.49 3.20 -4.60
N TRP A 37 -5.39 3.85 -4.97
CA TRP A 37 -4.40 4.33 -4.01
C TRP A 37 -5.01 5.33 -3.03
N GLU A 38 -5.73 6.33 -3.53
CA GLU A 38 -6.40 7.33 -2.70
C GLU A 38 -7.46 6.71 -1.79
N ALA A 39 -8.27 5.79 -2.32
CA ALA A 39 -9.25 5.06 -1.54
C ALA A 39 -8.59 4.27 -0.40
N PHE A 40 -7.48 3.58 -0.70
CA PHE A 40 -6.69 2.84 0.28
C PHE A 40 -6.11 3.75 1.36
N THR A 41 -5.35 4.79 0.99
CA THR A 41 -4.69 5.67 1.97
C THR A 41 -5.72 6.34 2.85
N LYS A 42 -6.84 6.80 2.29
CA LYS A 42 -7.95 7.37 3.05
C LYS A 42 -8.59 6.35 4.01
N ALA A 43 -8.83 5.11 3.57
CA ALA A 43 -9.41 4.06 4.41
C ALA A 43 -8.55 3.73 5.63
N ILE A 44 -7.22 3.73 5.46
CA ILE A 44 -6.29 3.54 6.58
C ILE A 44 -5.96 4.86 7.31
N GLY A 45 -6.62 5.97 7.01
CA GLY A 45 -6.46 7.25 7.71
C GLY A 45 -5.15 7.98 7.43
N LEU A 46 -4.56 7.77 6.25
CA LEU A 46 -3.41 8.52 5.75
C LEU A 46 -3.83 9.49 4.65
N ASP A 47 -3.34 10.72 4.74
CA ASP A 47 -3.38 11.69 3.65
C ASP A 47 -2.03 11.65 2.90
N ILE A 48 -2.06 11.09 1.69
CA ILE A 48 -0.90 10.94 0.80
C ILE A 48 -1.37 11.26 -0.61
N ASP A 49 -0.67 12.18 -1.27
CA ASP A 49 -0.92 12.55 -2.67
C ASP A 49 -0.80 11.34 -3.60
N ALA A 50 -1.73 11.19 -4.55
CA ALA A 50 -1.73 10.06 -5.49
C ALA A 50 -0.46 9.96 -6.33
N ASN A 51 0.25 11.06 -6.60
CA ASN A 51 1.50 11.07 -7.33
C ASN A 51 2.64 10.37 -6.57
N LEU A 52 2.51 10.20 -5.25
CA LEU A 52 3.49 9.53 -4.40
C LEU A 52 3.34 8.00 -4.37
N ARG A 53 2.33 7.43 -5.03
CA ARG A 53 2.11 5.98 -5.09
C ARG A 53 3.29 5.20 -5.69
N PHE A 54 4.02 5.84 -6.60
CA PHE A 54 5.25 5.33 -7.21
C PHE A 54 6.53 5.93 -6.61
N HIS A 55 6.45 6.62 -5.46
CA HIS A 55 7.64 7.19 -4.85
C HIS A 55 8.63 6.09 -4.46
N HIS A 56 9.84 6.18 -5.01
CA HIS A 56 10.89 5.16 -4.84
C HIS A 56 12.29 5.77 -4.73
N LYS A 57 12.38 7.10 -4.55
CA LYS A 57 13.67 7.80 -4.37
C LYS A 57 14.29 7.50 -3.01
N ASP A 58 13.42 7.20 -2.05
CA ASP A 58 13.71 6.74 -0.70
C ASP A 58 12.51 5.91 -0.20
N ASP A 59 12.62 5.38 1.01
CA ASP A 59 11.61 4.50 1.59
C ASP A 59 10.54 5.25 2.41
N SER A 60 10.50 6.59 2.39
CA SER A 60 9.67 7.38 3.31
C SER A 60 8.17 7.06 3.20
N ILE A 61 7.63 7.02 1.98
CA ILE A 61 6.22 6.71 1.74
C ILE A 61 5.90 5.25 2.06
N PHE A 62 6.81 4.35 1.71
CA PHE A 62 6.68 2.93 2.02
C PHE A 62 6.63 2.70 3.54
N LEU A 63 7.56 3.31 4.28
CA LEU A 63 7.63 3.22 5.74
C LEU A 63 6.39 3.84 6.39
N LYS A 64 5.92 5.00 5.92
CA LYS A 64 4.68 5.63 6.41
C LYS A 64 3.47 4.70 6.30
N VAL A 65 3.31 4.02 5.16
CA VAL A 65 2.24 3.04 4.96
C VAL A 65 2.47 1.79 5.83
N SER A 66 3.70 1.27 5.87
CA SER A 66 4.04 0.09 6.67
C SER A 66 3.81 0.31 8.16
N GLU A 67 4.23 1.45 8.71
CA GLU A 67 4.02 1.81 10.12
C GLU A 67 2.53 1.89 10.44
N LYS A 68 1.73 2.46 9.55
CA LYS A 68 0.28 2.51 9.74
C LYS A 68 -0.34 1.11 9.74
N LEU A 69 -0.02 0.28 8.76
CA LEU A 69 -0.56 -1.08 8.66
C LEU A 69 -0.11 -1.99 9.82
N LYS A 70 1.10 -1.80 10.36
CA LYS A 70 1.56 -2.50 11.58
C LYS A 70 0.73 -2.18 12.83
N THR A 71 -0.06 -1.11 12.83
CA THR A 71 -0.99 -0.79 13.93
C THR A 71 -2.32 -1.53 13.83
N LEU A 72 -2.65 -2.08 12.66
CA LEU A 72 -3.93 -2.73 12.37
C LEU A 72 -3.76 -4.24 12.34
N ASP A 73 -4.72 -4.98 12.89
CA ASP A 73 -4.84 -6.42 12.65
C ASP A 73 -5.65 -6.73 11.37
N SER A 74 -5.66 -7.99 10.96
CA SER A 74 -6.38 -8.44 9.76
C SER A 74 -7.88 -8.16 9.81
N ALA A 75 -8.53 -8.29 10.97
CA ALA A 75 -9.96 -8.07 11.12
C ALA A 75 -10.32 -6.57 11.08
N GLU A 76 -9.49 -5.71 11.66
CA GLU A 76 -9.60 -4.26 11.57
C GLU A 76 -9.44 -3.79 10.13
N LEU A 77 -8.40 -4.26 9.44
CA LEU A 77 -8.15 -3.90 8.04
C LEU A 77 -9.31 -4.38 7.15
N GLN A 78 -9.76 -5.62 7.32
CA GLN A 78 -10.90 -6.16 6.55
C GLN A 78 -12.16 -5.31 6.72
N LYS A 79 -12.44 -4.81 7.93
CA LYS A 79 -13.58 -3.91 8.18
C LYS A 79 -13.40 -2.57 7.48
N LEU A 80 -12.20 -1.99 7.52
CA LEU A 80 -11.90 -0.70 6.88
C LEU A 80 -11.98 -0.77 5.35
N THR A 81 -11.63 -1.93 4.78
CA THR A 81 -11.60 -2.12 3.32
C THR A 81 -12.84 -2.80 2.77
N SER A 82 -13.77 -3.25 3.63
CA SER A 82 -15.01 -3.91 3.22
C SER A 82 -15.87 -2.99 2.36
N GLY A 83 -16.30 -3.47 1.19
CA GLY A 83 -17.17 -2.73 0.29
C GLY A 83 -16.48 -1.65 -0.55
N THR A 84 -15.15 -1.55 -0.52
CA THR A 84 -14.39 -0.61 -1.35
C THR A 84 -13.42 -1.37 -2.26
N GLU A 85 -13.50 -1.13 -3.56
CA GLU A 85 -12.55 -1.68 -4.52
C GLU A 85 -11.21 -0.95 -4.39
N MET A 86 -10.19 -1.61 -3.80
CA MET A 86 -8.87 -0.99 -3.59
C MET A 86 -7.70 -1.95 -3.82
N CYS A 87 -7.93 -3.05 -4.56
CA CYS A 87 -6.90 -4.02 -4.94
C CYS A 87 -6.03 -4.49 -3.76
N LEU A 88 -6.68 -4.75 -2.62
CA LEU A 88 -6.04 -5.21 -1.38
C LEU A 88 -6.57 -6.59 -1.02
N ASN A 89 -5.66 -7.52 -0.72
CA ASN A 89 -5.99 -8.84 -0.19
C ASN A 89 -5.23 -9.12 1.11
N ILE A 90 -5.84 -9.83 2.04
CA ILE A 90 -5.20 -10.29 3.28
C ILE A 90 -4.76 -11.74 3.09
N LEU A 91 -3.52 -12.05 3.46
CA LEU A 91 -2.86 -13.36 3.33
C LEU A 91 -2.62 -13.99 4.70
#